data_AF-A0A428UEV2-F1
#
_entry.id   AF-A0A428UEV2-F1
#
_cell.length_a   1.000
_cell.length_b   1.000
_cell.length_c   1.000
_cell.angle_alpha   90.00
_cell.angle_beta   90.00
_cell.angle_gamma   90.00
#
_symmetry.space_group_name_H-M   'P 1'
#
loop_
_entity.id
_entity.type
_entity.pdbx_description
1 polymer ?
#
loop_
_entity_poly.entity_id
_entity_poly.type
_entity_poly.pdbx_seq_one_letter_code
_entity_poly.pdbx_strand_id
1 'polypeptide(L)'
;MTLEELYDAEGATDKLARQATLWAPGTAMGYHALSQGFLVGELVRRKTGMSIDEFVTEEICQPLHIGVDFQLGCRKEDWDRVAPVVPPPGPSIQEALEQMGCEPSSITMRTLCNPLLRAEDVNTELWRSSVFGLGYRAARETQTRDLHHRT
;
A
#
# COMPACT_ATOMS: atom_id res chain seq x y z
N MET A 1 4.92 13.38 7.11
CA MET A 1 4.44 12.11 7.66
C MET A 1 5.67 11.21 7.79
N THR A 2 5.91 10.51 8.89
CA THR A 2 7.02 9.53 9.04
C THR A 2 6.55 8.11 8.71
N LEU A 3 7.47 7.14 8.67
CA LEU A 3 7.11 5.73 8.49
C LEU A 3 6.25 5.22 9.66
N GLU A 4 6.59 5.60 10.89
CA GLU A 4 5.83 5.24 12.09
C GLU A 4 4.43 5.85 12.07
N GLU A 5 4.30 7.07 11.55
CA GLU A 5 3.00 7.72 11.38
C GLU A 5 2.17 7.07 10.27
N LEU A 6 2.79 6.41 9.29
CA LEU A 6 2.03 5.54 8.40
C LEU A 6 1.40 4.40 9.19
N TYR A 7 2.01 3.97 10.30
CA TYR A 7 1.48 2.89 11.12
C TYR A 7 0.30 3.28 12.04
N ASP A 8 -0.11 4.55 12.01
CA ASP A 8 -1.26 5.06 12.74
C ASP A 8 -2.30 5.55 11.73
N ALA A 9 -3.24 4.68 11.36
CA ALA A 9 -4.23 5.00 10.33
C ALA A 9 -5.12 6.17 10.72
N GLU A 10 -5.50 6.28 11.99
CA GLU A 10 -6.34 7.35 12.48
C GLU A 10 -5.55 8.67 12.47
N GLY A 11 -4.34 8.68 13.04
CA GLY A 11 -3.48 9.87 13.06
C GLY A 11 -3.06 10.35 11.66
N ALA A 12 -2.77 9.42 10.74
CA ALA A 12 -2.47 9.74 9.33
C ALA A 12 -3.69 10.35 8.62
N THR A 13 -4.88 9.76 8.82
CA THR A 13 -6.14 10.25 8.27
C THR A 13 -6.46 11.66 8.79
N ASP A 14 -6.30 11.89 10.09
CA ASP A 14 -6.54 13.19 10.71
C ASP A 14 -5.60 14.27 10.17
N LYS A 15 -4.33 13.93 9.95
CA LYS A 15 -3.37 14.84 9.30
C LYS A 15 -3.76 15.16 7.88
N LEU A 16 -4.14 14.14 7.10
CA LEU A 16 -4.59 14.32 5.70
C LEU A 16 -5.84 15.19 5.62
N ALA A 17 -6.81 14.98 6.52
CA ALA A 17 -8.06 15.74 6.56
C ALA A 17 -7.85 17.23 6.89
N ARG A 18 -6.79 17.57 7.65
CA ARG A 18 -6.42 18.96 7.99
C ARG A 18 -5.55 19.63 6.95
N GLN A 19 -4.97 18.87 6.02
CA GLN A 19 -4.06 19.41 5.01
C GLN A 19 -4.82 20.24 3.98
N ALA A 20 -4.31 21.44 3.66
CA ALA A 20 -4.80 22.20 2.52
C ALA A 20 -4.57 21.43 1.21
N THR A 21 -5.55 21.45 0.31
CA THR A 21 -5.39 20.84 -1.01
C THR A 21 -4.34 21.58 -1.82
N LEU A 22 -3.57 20.85 -2.63
CA LEU A 22 -2.51 21.45 -3.46
C LEU A 22 -3.06 22.26 -4.64
N TRP A 23 -4.28 21.94 -5.04
CA TRP A 23 -5.07 22.63 -6.05
C TRP A 23 -6.55 22.54 -5.68
N ALA A 24 -7.40 23.28 -6.39
CA ALA A 24 -8.84 23.21 -6.19
C ALA A 24 -9.36 21.80 -6.59
N PRO A 25 -10.26 21.18 -5.81
CA PRO A 25 -10.83 19.89 -6.17
C PRO A 25 -11.44 19.89 -7.58
N GLY A 26 -11.12 18.86 -8.37
CA GLY A 26 -11.61 18.71 -9.73
C GLY A 26 -10.83 19.47 -10.82
N THR A 27 -9.83 20.29 -10.48
CA THR A 27 -9.07 21.05 -11.48
C THR A 27 -7.76 20.39 -11.93
N ALA A 28 -7.24 19.43 -11.16
CA ALA A 28 -6.09 18.62 -11.53
C ALA A 28 -6.12 17.26 -10.82
N MET A 29 -5.30 16.33 -11.29
CA MET A 29 -5.11 15.01 -10.72
C MET A 29 -3.68 14.84 -10.22
N GLY A 30 -3.54 14.20 -9.06
CA GLY A 30 -2.26 13.84 -8.48
C GLY A 30 -2.34 12.42 -7.97
N TYR A 31 -1.29 11.65 -8.20
CA TYR A 31 -1.23 10.28 -7.69
C TYR A 31 -1.03 10.29 -6.17
N HIS A 32 -1.93 9.62 -5.45
CA HIS A 32 -1.94 9.53 -3.99
C HIS A 32 -1.23 8.25 -3.52
N ALA A 33 0.06 8.13 -3.85
CA ALA A 33 0.85 6.91 -3.72
C ALA A 33 0.70 6.19 -2.36
N LEU A 34 0.66 6.95 -1.27
CA LEU A 34 0.51 6.41 0.10
C LEU A 34 -0.77 6.89 0.79
N SER A 35 -1.28 8.07 0.43
CA SER A 35 -2.40 8.68 1.15
C SER A 35 -3.76 8.08 0.78
N GLN A 36 -3.90 7.44 -0.39
CA GLN A 36 -5.21 7.02 -0.89
C GLN A 36 -5.89 5.99 0.02
N GLY A 37 -5.12 5.04 0.56
CA GLY A 37 -5.66 3.99 1.43
C GLY A 37 -6.28 4.53 2.70
N PHE A 38 -5.68 5.55 3.31
CA PHE A 38 -6.22 6.20 4.50
C PHE A 38 -7.55 6.90 4.21
N LEU A 39 -7.60 7.68 3.11
CA LEU A 39 -8.80 8.40 2.71
C LEU A 39 -9.97 7.45 2.38
N VAL A 40 -9.70 6.38 1.63
CA VAL A 40 -10.72 5.38 1.28
C VAL A 40 -11.14 4.57 2.51
N GLY A 41 -10.18 4.13 3.33
CA GLY A 41 -10.45 3.37 4.55
C GLY A 41 -11.31 4.16 5.53
N GLU A 42 -11.08 5.46 5.67
CA GLU A 42 -11.90 6.32 6.52
C GLU A 42 -13.32 6.50 5.98
N LEU A 43 -13.50 6.59 4.66
CA LEU A 43 -14.84 6.64 4.05
C LEU A 43 -15.61 5.35 4.32
N VAL A 44 -14.96 4.18 4.18
CA VAL A 44 -15.55 2.88 4.52
C VAL A 44 -15.94 2.87 5.99
N ARG A 45 -15.01 3.16 6.90
CA ARG A 45 -15.26 3.19 8.35
C ARG A 45 -16.43 4.09 8.73
N ARG A 46 -16.50 5.30 8.20
CA ARG A 46 -17.61 6.23 8.50
C ARG A 46 -18.94 5.77 7.94
N LYS A 47 -18.93 5.03 6.83
CA LYS A 47 -20.16 4.62 6.14
C LYS A 47 -20.71 3.29 6.67
N THR A 48 -19.85 2.36 7.05
CA THR A 48 -20.22 0.98 7.42
C THR A 48 -19.95 0.67 8.89
N GLY A 49 -19.04 1.39 9.54
CA GLY A 49 -18.53 1.06 10.87
C GLY A 49 -17.40 0.03 10.88
N MET A 50 -17.08 -0.56 9.73
CA MET A 50 -16.02 -1.58 9.60
C MET A 50 -14.66 -0.94 9.34
N SER A 51 -13.59 -1.60 9.77
CA SER A 51 -12.26 -1.34 9.23
C SER A 51 -12.17 -1.73 7.74
N ILE A 52 -11.15 -1.25 7.05
CA ILE A 52 -11.01 -1.51 5.60
C ILE A 52 -10.65 -2.97 5.30
N ASP A 53 -9.89 -3.62 6.17
CA ASP A 53 -9.54 -5.04 6.07
C ASP A 53 -10.75 -5.96 6.32
N GLU A 54 -11.58 -5.64 7.33
CA GLU A 54 -12.86 -6.31 7.55
C GLU A 54 -13.77 -6.15 6.33
N PHE A 55 -13.96 -4.92 5.83
CA PHE A 55 -14.80 -4.66 4.66
C PHE A 55 -14.32 -5.41 3.42
N VAL A 56 -13.02 -5.38 3.12
CA VAL A 56 -12.47 -6.12 1.98
C VAL A 56 -12.68 -7.62 2.15
N THR A 57 -12.50 -8.14 3.36
CA THR A 57 -12.69 -9.57 3.62
C THR A 57 -14.15 -9.99 3.45
N GLU A 58 -15.07 -9.30 4.13
CA GLU A 58 -16.48 -9.68 4.24
C GLU A 58 -17.30 -9.30 3.01
N GLU A 59 -17.07 -8.12 2.42
CA GLU A 59 -17.91 -7.58 1.34
C GLU A 59 -17.30 -7.79 -0.05
N ILE A 60 -16.03 -8.17 -0.15
CA ILE A 60 -15.34 -8.39 -1.44
C ILE A 60 -14.82 -9.83 -1.56
N CYS A 61 -13.96 -10.27 -0.66
CA CYS A 61 -13.30 -11.58 -0.81
C CYS A 61 -14.28 -12.75 -0.60
N GLN A 62 -15.10 -12.73 0.46
CA GLN A 62 -16.06 -13.79 0.75
C GLN A 62 -17.16 -13.95 -0.33
N PRO A 63 -17.79 -12.88 -0.86
CA PRO A 63 -18.86 -13.00 -1.85
C PRO A 63 -18.38 -13.45 -3.23
N LEU A 64 -17.08 -13.32 -3.54
CA LEU A 64 -16.53 -13.77 -4.82
C LEU A 64 -16.49 -15.31 -4.94
N HIS A 65 -16.74 -16.06 -3.86
CA HIS A 65 -16.95 -17.52 -3.77
C HIS A 65 -15.87 -18.45 -4.39
N ILE A 66 -14.87 -17.90 -5.06
CA ILE A 66 -13.60 -18.52 -5.44
C ILE A 66 -12.62 -18.22 -4.31
N GLY A 67 -11.72 -19.16 -3.99
CA GLY A 67 -10.72 -19.04 -2.90
C GLY A 67 -9.76 -17.86 -3.08
N VAL A 68 -10.26 -16.64 -2.89
CA VAL A 68 -9.51 -15.40 -2.95
C VAL A 68 -8.58 -15.37 -1.76
N ASP A 69 -7.33 -15.69 -2.01
CA ASP A 69 -6.25 -15.64 -1.05
C ASP A 69 -5.61 -14.24 -1.03
N PHE A 70 -6.32 -13.32 -0.41
CA PHE A 70 -5.97 -11.91 -0.34
C PHE A 70 -6.11 -11.40 1.09
N GLN A 71 -5.10 -10.69 1.56
CA GLN A 71 -5.08 -10.13 2.91
C GLN A 71 -4.61 -8.68 2.88
N LEU A 72 -5.34 -7.85 3.61
CA LEU A 72 -4.93 -6.53 4.06
C LEU A 72 -4.50 -6.67 5.52
N GLY A 73 -3.22 -6.46 5.82
CA GLY A 73 -2.65 -6.92 7.09
C GLY A 73 -2.51 -8.44 7.10
N CYS A 74 -1.31 -8.94 6.82
CA CYS A 74 -1.07 -10.37 6.73
C CYS A 74 -1.04 -11.00 8.13
N ARG A 75 -1.88 -12.01 8.33
CA ARG A 75 -1.91 -12.83 9.55
C ARG A 75 -0.57 -13.54 9.74
N LYS A 76 -0.13 -13.65 10.99
CA LYS A 76 1.22 -14.15 11.33
C LYS A 76 1.44 -15.59 10.87
N GLU A 77 0.41 -16.41 10.93
CA GLU A 77 0.38 -17.80 10.47
C GLU A 77 0.59 -17.95 8.96
N ASP A 78 0.37 -16.89 8.17
CA ASP A 78 0.56 -16.89 6.71
C ASP A 78 1.90 -16.23 6.29
N TRP A 79 2.76 -15.81 7.23
CA TRP A 79 3.98 -15.07 6.91
C TRP A 79 5.03 -15.87 6.14
N ASP A 80 5.04 -17.20 6.30
CA ASP A 80 5.91 -18.11 5.54
C ASP A 80 5.54 -18.17 4.05
N ARG A 81 4.30 -17.80 3.70
CA ARG A 81 3.79 -17.72 2.32
C ARG A 81 4.12 -16.37 1.66
N VAL A 82 4.62 -15.40 2.42
CA VAL A 82 4.93 -14.05 1.94
C VAL A 82 6.35 -13.99 1.37
N ALA A 83 6.45 -13.86 0.04
CA ALA A 83 7.73 -13.62 -0.62
C ALA A 83 8.34 -12.26 -0.19
N PRO A 84 9.65 -12.21 0.10
CA PRO A 84 10.34 -10.95 0.36
C PRO A 84 10.39 -10.11 -0.92
N VAL A 85 10.22 -8.80 -0.76
CA VAL A 85 10.47 -7.83 -1.83
C VAL A 85 11.97 -7.60 -1.91
N VAL A 86 12.53 -7.75 -3.10
CA VAL A 86 13.93 -7.47 -3.39
C VAL A 86 13.98 -6.25 -4.30
N PRO A 87 14.67 -5.16 -3.91
CA PRO A 87 14.83 -4.02 -4.80
C PRO A 87 15.63 -4.40 -6.06
N PRO A 88 15.35 -3.77 -7.21
CA PRO A 88 16.24 -3.88 -8.36
C PRO A 88 17.61 -3.26 -8.04
N PRO A 89 18.69 -3.70 -8.70
CA PRO A 89 19.98 -3.03 -8.58
C PRO A 89 19.91 -1.61 -9.15
N GLY A 90 20.66 -0.68 -8.56
CA GLY A 90 20.74 0.71 -9.02
C GLY A 90 20.37 1.71 -7.92
N PRO A 91 20.17 2.99 -8.30
CA PRO A 91 19.78 4.03 -7.35
C PRO A 91 18.37 3.79 -6.82
N SER A 92 18.12 4.24 -5.60
CA SER A 92 16.77 4.40 -5.05
C SER A 92 15.95 5.39 -5.88
N ILE A 93 14.63 5.37 -5.71
CA ILE A 93 13.73 6.33 -6.36
C ILE A 93 14.16 7.77 -6.06
N GLN A 94 14.54 8.06 -4.82
CA GLN A 94 14.98 9.40 -4.43
C GLN A 94 16.27 9.80 -5.17
N GLU A 95 17.30 8.95 -5.14
CA GLU A 95 18.57 9.24 -5.83
C GLU A 95 18.36 9.41 -7.33
N ALA A 96 17.48 8.60 -7.94
CA ALA A 96 17.14 8.72 -9.35
C ALA A 96 16.47 10.07 -9.67
N LEU A 97 15.53 10.53 -8.83
CA LEU A 97 14.86 11.82 -9.00
C LEU A 97 15.83 13.00 -8.80
N GLU A 98 16.76 12.89 -7.84
CA GLU A 98 17.81 13.89 -7.62
C GLU A 98 18.77 13.97 -8.81
N GLN A 99 19.18 12.82 -9.37
CA GLN A 99 20.01 12.77 -10.59
C GLN A 99 19.30 13.35 -11.81
N MET A 100 17.97 13.23 -11.89
CA MET A 100 17.14 13.87 -12.92
C MET A 100 16.94 15.38 -12.68
N GLY A 101 17.44 15.92 -11.56
CA GLY A 101 17.28 17.33 -11.21
C GLY A 101 15.84 17.70 -10.83
N CYS A 102 15.06 16.76 -10.29
CA CYS A 102 13.71 17.07 -9.81
C CYS A 102 13.77 18.01 -8.59
N GLU A 103 13.10 19.15 -8.70
CA GLU A 103 13.02 20.12 -7.60
C GLU A 103 12.43 19.48 -6.33
N PRO A 104 13.05 19.67 -5.15
CA PRO A 104 12.59 19.06 -3.89
C PRO A 104 11.14 19.35 -3.52
N SER A 105 10.63 20.53 -3.90
CA SER A 105 9.25 20.96 -3.64
C SER A 105 8.25 20.52 -4.71
N SER A 106 8.71 19.89 -5.79
CA SER A 106 7.87 19.43 -6.89
C SER A 106 6.84 18.41 -6.44
N ILE A 107 5.73 18.31 -7.19
CA ILE A 107 4.70 17.29 -6.94
C ILE A 107 5.29 15.89 -7.03
N THR A 108 6.18 15.64 -7.99
CA THR A 108 6.86 14.34 -8.14
C THR A 108 7.62 13.94 -6.87
N MET A 109 8.47 14.82 -6.34
CA MET A 109 9.22 14.55 -5.10
C MET A 109 8.29 14.34 -3.91
N ARG A 110 7.24 15.16 -3.78
CA ARG A 110 6.26 15.05 -2.70
C ARG A 110 5.39 13.79 -2.78
N THR A 111 5.13 13.28 -3.98
CA THR A 111 4.35 12.06 -4.19
C THR A 111 5.17 10.80 -3.91
N LEU A 112 6.44 10.77 -4.31
CA LEU A 112 7.26 9.55 -4.26
C LEU A 112 8.17 9.45 -3.03
N CYS A 113 8.47 10.58 -2.36
CA CYS A 113 9.47 10.63 -1.30
C CYS A 113 8.93 11.21 0.03
N ASN A 114 7.61 11.18 0.28
CA ASN A 114 7.01 11.71 1.52
C ASN A 114 5.87 10.82 2.08
N PRO A 115 6.16 9.98 3.09
CA PRO A 115 7.48 9.67 3.63
C PRO A 115 8.38 8.98 2.61
N LEU A 116 9.69 9.02 2.85
CA LEU A 116 10.62 8.18 2.12
C LEU A 116 10.40 6.73 2.55
N LEU A 117 10.13 5.86 1.58
CA LEU A 117 10.03 4.42 1.79
C LEU A 117 11.16 3.72 1.06
N ARG A 118 11.76 2.75 1.73
CA ARG A 118 12.70 1.83 1.11
C ARG A 118 11.99 0.52 0.79
N ALA A 119 12.47 -0.17 -0.24
CA ALA A 119 11.88 -1.45 -0.62
C ALA A 119 11.96 -2.48 0.52
N GLU A 120 12.96 -2.41 1.38
CA GLU A 120 13.14 -3.34 2.50
C GLU A 120 12.14 -3.11 3.63
N ASP A 121 11.61 -1.90 3.77
CA ASP A 121 10.68 -1.56 4.85
C ASP A 121 9.41 -2.42 4.74
N VAL A 122 9.05 -2.83 3.52
CA VAL A 122 7.90 -3.70 3.26
C VAL A 122 8.07 -5.14 3.76
N ASN A 123 9.31 -5.54 4.06
CA ASN A 123 9.64 -6.86 4.56
C ASN A 123 9.65 -6.93 6.10
N THR A 124 9.50 -5.79 6.78
CA THR A 124 9.45 -5.74 8.24
C THR A 124 8.17 -6.39 8.77
N GLU A 125 8.24 -6.91 10.00
CA GLU A 125 7.08 -7.47 10.71
C GLU A 125 5.94 -6.46 10.81
N LEU A 126 6.29 -5.23 11.20
CA LEU A 126 5.35 -4.16 11.37
C LEU A 126 4.63 -3.87 10.05
N TRP A 127 5.34 -3.77 8.93
CA TRP A 127 4.70 -3.63 7.62
C TRP A 127 3.83 -4.83 7.24
N ARG A 128 4.26 -6.06 7.51
CA ARG A 128 3.50 -7.27 7.15
C ARG A 128 2.16 -7.35 7.86
N SER A 129 2.10 -7.00 9.15
CA SER A 129 0.85 -7.00 9.93
C SER A 129 -0.04 -5.79 9.67
N SER A 130 0.39 -4.86 8.84
CA SER A 130 -0.25 -3.55 8.69
C SER A 130 -1.27 -3.48 7.55
N VAL A 131 -2.29 -2.65 7.75
CA VAL A 131 -3.42 -2.46 6.81
C VAL A 131 -3.27 -1.19 5.94
N PHE A 132 -2.18 -0.43 6.09
CA PHE A 132 -2.05 0.94 5.55
C PHE A 132 -2.10 1.05 4.02
N GLY A 133 -2.59 2.20 3.55
CA GLY A 133 -2.08 2.93 2.38
C GLY A 133 -2.06 2.27 0.99
N LEU A 134 -2.59 1.05 0.82
CA LEU A 134 -2.49 0.13 -0.35
C LEU A 134 -1.16 -0.67 -0.39
N GLY A 135 -0.74 -1.27 0.72
CA GLY A 135 0.26 -2.36 0.72
C GLY A 135 -0.41 -3.74 0.67
N TYR A 136 -0.81 -4.22 -0.51
CA TYR A 136 -1.47 -5.53 -0.63
C TYR A 136 -0.48 -6.65 -0.89
N ARG A 137 -0.75 -7.84 -0.35
CA ARG A 137 0.00 -9.06 -0.69
C ARG A 137 -0.98 -10.15 -1.10
N ALA A 138 -0.84 -10.62 -2.33
CA ALA A 138 -1.43 -11.88 -2.77
C ALA A 138 -0.44 -12.99 -2.39
N ALA A 139 -0.87 -13.96 -1.59
CA ALA A 139 -0.11 -15.18 -1.43
C ALA A 139 -0.23 -15.98 -2.73
N ARG A 140 0.90 -16.32 -3.35
CA ARG A 140 0.91 -17.23 -4.49
C ARG A 140 1.03 -18.65 -3.96
N GLU A 141 0.03 -19.48 -4.18
CA GLU A 141 0.27 -20.92 -4.24
C GLU A 141 1.23 -21.20 -5.39
N THR A 142 2.39 -21.77 -5.09
CA THR A 142 3.24 -22.43 -6.07
C THR A 142 2.50 -23.65 -6.61
N GLN A 143 1.60 -23.42 -7.59
CA GLN A 143 1.08 -24.51 -8.39
C GLN A 143 2.10 -24.78 -9.49
N THR A 144 3.06 -25.64 -9.18
CA THR A 144 3.94 -26.29 -10.16
C THR A 144 3.05 -27.11 -11.09
N ARG A 145 2.57 -26.50 -12.17
CA ARG A 145 1.94 -27.23 -13.27
C ARG A 145 3.07 -27.75 -14.15
N ASP A 146 3.42 -29.00 -13.92
CA ASP A 146 4.17 -29.83 -14.87
C ASP A 146 3.47 -29.80 -16.23
N LEU A 147 4.03 -29.03 -17.16
CA LEU A 147 3.79 -29.20 -18.59
C LEU A 147 4.60 -30.43 -19.03
N HIS A 148 4.09 -31.61 -18.71
CA HIS A 148 4.50 -32.84 -19.37
C HIS A 148 3.67 -33.03 -20.63
N HIS A 149 4.36 -32.83 -21.76
CA HIS A 149 4.13 -33.43 -23.06
C HIS A 149 3.07 -34.54 -23.10
N ARG A 150 2.02 -34.32 -23.90
CA ARG A 150 1.41 -35.38 -24.72
C ARG A 150 1.10 -34.84 -26.11
N THR A 151 1.94 -35.29 -27.03
CA THR A 151 1.73 -35.62 -28.46
C THR A 151 0.61 -34.92 -29.23
#